data_AF-A0A397Z242-F1
#
_entry.id   AF-A0A397Z242-F1
#
_cell.length_a   1.000
_cell.length_b   1.000
_cell.length_c   1.000
_cell.angle_alpha   90.00
_cell.angle_beta   90.00
_cell.angle_gamma   90.00
#
_symmetry.space_group_name_H-M   'P 1'
#
loop_
_entity.id
_entity.type
_entity.pdbx_description
1 polymer ?
#
loop_
_entity_poly.entity_id
_entity_poly.type
_entity_poly.pdbx_seq_one_letter_code
_entity_poly.pdbx_strand_id
1 'polypeptide(L)'
;MCWLMLEEELETHSVLLLLSIQILRRILHGWTDEECVKILKNCWKSLPNNGKVVVIERVTPDEAENGDINANIAFDMDMLMLTQCSGGKERSRAEFEALAAAYGFTHCKFVCQAYHC
;
A
#
# COMPACT_ATOMS: atom_id res chain seq x y z
N MET A 1 -5.36 8.76 2.80
CA MET A 1 -5.35 7.39 2.25
C MET A 1 -4.75 7.44 0.85
N CYS A 2 -3.67 6.71 0.57
CA CYS A 2 -2.97 6.76 -0.72
C CYS A 2 -3.13 5.43 -1.46
N TRP A 3 -3.38 5.51 -2.76
CA TRP A 3 -3.51 4.35 -3.63
C TRP A 3 -2.13 3.99 -4.16
N LEU A 4 -1.58 2.86 -3.77
CA LEU A 4 -0.37 2.30 -4.38
C LEU A 4 -0.79 1.35 -5.50
N MET A 5 -0.41 1.70 -6.73
CA MET A 5 -0.53 0.84 -7.90
C MET A 5 0.83 0.22 -8.17
N LEU A 6 0.89 -1.11 -8.10
CA LEU A 6 2.07 -1.90 -8.40
C LEU A 6 1.92 -2.52 -9.78
N GLU A 7 2.84 -2.21 -10.71
CA GLU A 7 2.87 -2.74 -12.08
C GLU A 7 4.26 -3.32 -12.38
N GLU A 8 4.30 -4.37 -13.20
CA GLU A 8 5.51 -4.96 -13.80
C GLU A 8 5.29 -4.93 -15.33
N GLU A 9 6.24 -4.39 -16.10
CA GLU A 9 6.11 -4.24 -17.57
C GLU A 9 6.28 -5.59 -18.29
N LEU A 10 5.30 -5.97 -19.13
CA LEU A 10 5.50 -6.96 -20.18
C LEU A 10 4.84 -6.50 -21.49
N GLU A 11 5.58 -6.70 -22.58
CA GLU A 11 5.27 -6.21 -23.94
C GLU A 11 3.93 -6.70 -24.50
N THR A 12 3.33 -5.78 -25.27
CA THR A 12 2.03 -5.83 -25.96
C THR A 12 1.70 -7.14 -26.68
N HIS A 13 0.42 -7.55 -26.68
CA HIS A 13 -0.44 -7.74 -27.88
C HIS A 13 -1.89 -8.15 -27.48
N SER A 14 -2.85 -7.33 -27.90
CA SER A 14 -4.27 -7.62 -28.24
C SER A 14 -5.09 -8.66 -27.45
N VAL A 15 -5.73 -8.25 -26.35
CA VAL A 15 -7.10 -8.69 -25.98
C VAL A 15 -7.71 -7.67 -25.03
N LEU A 16 -9.03 -7.46 -25.08
CA LEU A 16 -9.81 -6.76 -24.05
C LEU A 16 -9.65 -7.49 -22.71
N LEU A 17 -8.56 -7.23 -22.00
CA LEU A 17 -8.25 -7.87 -20.73
C LEU A 17 -9.17 -7.27 -19.67
N LEU A 18 -10.03 -8.11 -19.08
CA LEU A 18 -10.54 -7.88 -17.73
C LEU A 18 -9.31 -7.70 -16.83
N LEU A 19 -8.89 -6.45 -16.61
CA LEU A 19 -7.86 -6.12 -15.65
C LEU A 19 -8.33 -6.66 -14.29
N SER A 20 -7.69 -7.73 -13.84
CA SER A 20 -7.99 -8.31 -12.54
C SER A 20 -7.34 -7.42 -11.49
N ILE A 21 -8.16 -6.79 -10.65
CA ILE A 21 -7.71 -5.88 -9.60
C ILE A 21 -7.93 -6.55 -8.26
N GLN A 22 -6.88 -6.61 -7.44
CA GLN A 22 -7.00 -6.98 -6.03
C GLN A 22 -6.77 -5.77 -5.15
N ILE A 23 -7.72 -5.51 -4.27
CA ILE A 23 -7.72 -4.36 -3.37
C ILE A 23 -7.41 -4.82 -1.96
N LEU A 24 -6.35 -4.27 -1.37
CA LEU A 24 -6.01 -4.40 0.04
C LEU A 24 -6.28 -3.08 0.72
N ARG A 25 -7.29 -3.02 1.61
CA ARG A 25 -7.67 -1.80 2.31
C ARG A 25 -7.56 -1.99 3.81
N ARG A 26 -6.71 -1.20 4.48
CA ARG A 26 -6.46 -1.31 5.93
C ARG A 26 -6.07 -2.73 6.33
N ILE A 27 -5.18 -3.33 5.54
CA ILE A 27 -4.65 -4.67 5.76
C ILE A 27 -3.19 -4.56 6.19
N LEU A 28 -2.36 -3.88 5.40
CA LEU A 28 -0.90 -3.90 5.58
C LEU A 28 -0.47 -3.21 6.87
N HIS A 29 -1.21 -2.20 7.33
CA HIS A 29 -0.87 -1.49 8.57
C HIS A 29 -0.93 -2.38 9.82
N GLY A 30 -1.60 -3.54 9.77
CA GLY A 30 -1.69 -4.48 10.88
C GLY A 30 -0.58 -5.51 10.97
N TRP A 31 0.37 -5.52 10.02
CA TRP A 31 1.39 -6.56 9.89
C TRP A 31 2.81 -5.97 9.85
N THR A 32 3.82 -6.79 10.18
CA THR A 32 5.23 -6.38 10.01
C THR A 32 5.59 -6.21 8.54
N ASP A 33 6.74 -5.60 8.26
CA ASP A 33 7.21 -5.41 6.88
C ASP A 33 7.45 -6.76 6.17
N GLU A 34 7.98 -7.76 6.86
CA GLU A 34 8.19 -9.11 6.32
C GLU A 34 6.88 -9.83 5.99
N GLU A 35 5.84 -9.60 6.80
CA GLU A 35 4.51 -10.15 6.59
C GLU A 35 3.78 -9.43 5.45
N CYS A 36 3.92 -8.11 5.36
CA CYS A 36 3.41 -7.31 4.24
C CYS A 36 3.97 -7.81 2.90
N VAL A 37 5.28 -8.06 2.82
CA VAL A 37 5.92 -8.63 1.62
C VAL A 37 5.31 -9.99 1.26
N LYS A 38 5.04 -10.86 2.24
CA LYS A 38 4.38 -12.16 2.00
C LYS A 38 2.95 -11.99 1.48
N ILE A 39 2.18 -11.06 2.05
CA ILE A 39 0.80 -10.77 1.63
C ILE A 39 0.81 -10.27 0.19
N LEU A 40 1.61 -9.25 -0.11
CA LEU A 40 1.73 -8.67 -1.45
C LEU A 40 2.17 -9.71 -2.48
N LYS A 41 3.12 -10.58 -2.12
CA LYS A 41 3.57 -11.71 -2.96
C LYS A 41 2.43 -12.67 -3.29
N ASN A 42 1.61 -13.03 -2.31
CA ASN A 42 0.50 -13.95 -2.52
C ASN A 42 -0.60 -13.31 -3.39
N CYS A 43 -0.91 -12.03 -3.16
CA CYS A 43 -1.83 -11.27 -4.00
C CYS A 43 -1.35 -11.23 -5.45
N TRP A 44 -0.09 -10.86 -5.68
CA TRP A 44 0.49 -10.82 -7.03
C TRP A 44 0.42 -12.18 -7.74
N LYS A 45 0.83 -13.25 -7.07
CA LYS A 45 0.79 -14.62 -7.64
C LYS A 45 -0.61 -15.11 -8.00
N SER A 46 -1.64 -14.57 -7.37
CA SER A 46 -3.03 -14.95 -7.63
C SER A 46 -3.68 -14.17 -8.78
N LEU A 47 -2.99 -13.17 -9.33
CA LEU A 47 -3.46 -12.37 -10.44
C LEU A 47 -3.01 -12.98 -11.79
N PRO A 48 -3.83 -12.86 -12.86
CA PRO A 48 -3.39 -13.17 -14.21
C PRO A 48 -2.36 -12.14 -14.69
N ASN A 49 -1.69 -12.45 -15.82
CA ASN A 49 -0.80 -11.50 -16.49
C ASN A 49 -1.55 -10.17 -16.74
N ASN A 50 -0.91 -9.04 -16.40
CA ASN A 50 -1.47 -7.68 -16.39
C ASN A 50 -2.48 -7.35 -15.28
N GLY A 51 -2.56 -8.16 -14.22
CA GLY A 51 -3.30 -7.80 -13.01
C GLY A 51 -2.65 -6.66 -12.23
N LYS A 52 -3.43 -6.03 -11.34
CA LYS A 52 -2.94 -4.94 -10.47
C LYS A 52 -3.27 -5.22 -9.01
N VAL A 53 -2.28 -5.02 -8.14
CA VAL A 53 -2.52 -4.92 -6.69
C VAL A 53 -2.66 -3.45 -6.34
N VAL A 54 -3.74 -3.15 -5.62
CA VAL A 54 -4.09 -1.81 -5.20
C VAL A 54 -4.16 -1.77 -3.69
N VAL A 55 -3.22 -1.05 -3.08
CA VAL A 55 -3.18 -0.87 -1.62
C VAL A 55 -3.80 0.47 -1.26
N ILE A 56 -4.68 0.44 -0.27
CA ILE A 56 -5.46 1.57 0.21
C ILE A 56 -5.19 1.70 1.72
N GLU A 57 -4.22 2.55 2.06
CA GLU A 57 -3.75 2.74 3.44
C GLU A 57 -3.61 4.22 3.79
N ARG A 58 -3.57 4.55 5.09
CA ARG A 58 -3.07 5.86 5.50
C ARG A 58 -1.57 5.91 5.23
N VAL A 59 -1.11 7.12 4.95
CA VAL A 59 0.31 7.38 4.71
C VAL A 59 0.69 8.46 5.70
N THR A 60 1.67 8.16 6.54
CA THR A 60 2.22 9.14 7.47
C THR A 60 2.99 10.20 6.69
N PRO A 61 2.84 11.49 7.04
CA PRO A 61 3.68 12.51 6.44
C PRO A 61 5.10 12.41 7.02
N ASP A 62 6.09 12.83 6.23
CA ASP A 62 7.49 12.84 6.69
C ASP A 62 7.71 13.91 7.78
N GLU A 63 6.93 15.00 7.74
CA GLU A 63 6.91 16.07 8.73
C GLU A 63 5.47 16.41 9.12
N ALA A 64 5.25 16.69 10.41
CA ALA A 64 3.94 17.06 10.95
C ALA A 64 3.88 18.57 11.16
N GLU A 65 3.01 19.26 10.42
CA GLU A 65 2.73 20.68 10.66
C GLU A 65 1.68 20.83 11.78
N ASN A 66 1.85 21.88 12.60
CA ASN A 66 0.90 22.16 13.67
C ASN A 66 -0.48 22.50 13.08
N GLY A 67 -1.52 21.77 13.50
CA GLY A 67 -2.87 21.92 12.99
C GLY A 67 -3.20 21.06 11.76
N ASP A 68 -2.28 20.22 11.27
CA ASP A 68 -2.61 19.24 10.24
C ASP A 68 -3.45 18.09 10.84
N ILE A 69 -4.76 18.20 10.66
CA ILE A 69 -5.74 17.21 11.11
C ILE A 69 -5.45 15.82 10.52
N ASN A 70 -4.96 15.75 9.28
CA ASN A 70 -4.72 14.46 8.63
C ASN A 70 -3.48 13.77 9.17
N ALA A 71 -2.42 14.54 9.46
CA ALA A 71 -1.24 14.05 10.16
C ALA A 71 -1.64 13.50 11.53
N ASN A 72 -2.41 14.27 12.32
CA ASN A 72 -2.89 13.84 13.63
C ASN A 72 -3.65 12.51 13.57
N ILE A 73 -4.59 12.37 12.62
CA ILE A 73 -5.34 11.12 12.45
C ILE A 73 -4.43 9.95 12.04
N ALA A 74 -3.41 10.19 11.22
CA ALA A 74 -2.45 9.15 10.84
C ALA A 74 -1.64 8.68 12.06
N PHE A 75 -1.16 9.60 12.91
CA PHE A 75 -0.44 9.25 14.12
C PHE A 75 -1.32 8.60 15.18
N ASP A 76 -2.58 9.02 15.34
CA ASP A 76 -3.54 8.34 16.23
C ASP A 76 -3.77 6.88 15.79
N MET A 77 -3.84 6.64 14.49
CA MET A 77 -3.94 5.28 13.94
C MET A 77 -2.65 4.48 14.11
N ASP A 78 -1.49 5.12 13.98
CA ASP A 78 -0.21 4.47 14.25
C ASP A 78 -0.09 4.01 15.71
N MET A 79 -0.51 4.87 16.65
CA MET A 79 -0.62 4.51 18.07
C MET A 79 -1.62 3.37 18.30
N LEU A 80 -2.73 3.34 17.55
CA LEU A 80 -3.66 2.21 17.59
C LEU A 80 -2.98 0.91 17.11
N MET A 81 -2.24 0.96 16.00
CA MET A 81 -1.51 -0.21 15.49
C MET A 81 -0.48 -0.70 16.50
N LEU A 82 0.28 0.20 17.11
CA LEU A 82 1.25 -0.13 18.16
C LEU A 82 0.62 -0.88 19.34
N THR A 83 -0.61 -0.52 19.73
CA THR A 83 -1.27 -1.12 20.90
C THR A 83 -2.11 -2.37 20.59
N GLN A 84 -2.64 -2.48 19.37
CA GLN A 84 -3.59 -3.54 18.99
C GLN A 84 -3.00 -4.59 18.05
N CYS A 85 -1.91 -4.27 17.34
CA CYS A 85 -1.32 -5.13 16.32
C CYS A 85 0.15 -5.39 16.63
N SER A 86 0.51 -6.66 16.84
CA SER A 86 1.90 -7.06 17.12
C SER A 86 2.82 -6.76 15.92
N GLY A 87 3.45 -5.59 15.92
CA GLY A 87 4.34 -5.13 14.86
C GLY A 87 3.66 -4.42 13.69
N GLY A 88 2.37 -4.07 13.84
CA GLY A 88 1.68 -3.18 12.91
C GLY A 88 2.15 -1.72 13.06
N LYS A 89 2.10 -0.97 11.96
CA LYS A 89 2.40 0.46 11.90
C LYS A 89 1.74 1.11 10.68
N GLU A 90 1.42 2.38 10.81
CA GLU A 90 1.22 3.23 9.63
C GLU A 90 2.59 3.51 8.99
N ARG A 91 2.60 3.73 7.67
CA ARG A 91 3.84 3.81 6.89
C ARG A 91 3.92 5.07 6.06
N SER A 92 5.13 5.60 5.90
CA SER A 92 5.39 6.73 5.01
C SER A 92 5.40 6.27 3.55
N ARG A 93 5.47 7.23 2.61
CA ARG A 93 5.60 6.90 1.17
C ARG A 93 6.86 6.08 0.91
N ALA A 94 7.99 6.51 1.48
CA ALA A 94 9.27 5.85 1.31
C ALA A 94 9.26 4.41 1.85
N GLU A 95 8.55 4.17 2.96
CA GLU A 95 8.41 2.81 3.51
C GLU A 95 7.55 1.92 2.60
N PHE A 96 6.48 2.44 2.00
CA PHE A 96 5.70 1.68 1.01
C PHE A 96 6.50 1.40 -0.26
N GLU A 97 7.31 2.33 -0.73
CA GLU A 97 8.23 2.11 -1.84
C GLU A 97 9.28 1.04 -1.51
N ALA A 98 9.82 1.07 -0.29
CA ALA A 98 10.75 0.04 0.18
C ALA A 98 10.08 -1.34 0.25
N LEU A 99 8.83 -1.44 0.72
CA LEU A 99 8.05 -2.69 0.70
C LEU A 99 7.84 -3.21 -0.73
N ALA A 100 7.50 -2.31 -1.66
CA ALA A 100 7.33 -2.67 -3.07
C ALA A 100 8.64 -3.20 -3.69
N ALA A 101 9.74 -2.49 -3.44
CA ALA A 101 11.06 -2.86 -3.93
C ALA A 101 11.56 -4.19 -3.33
N ALA A 102 11.29 -4.45 -2.04
CA ALA A 102 11.68 -5.69 -1.37
C ALA A 102 11.06 -6.95 -2.00
N TYR A 103 9.89 -6.82 -2.64
CA TYR A 103 9.29 -7.91 -3.42
C TYR A 103 9.84 -8.01 -4.85
N GLY A 104 10.25 -6.87 -5.44
CA GLY A 104 10.67 -6.77 -6.83
C GLY A 104 9.65 -6.07 -7.74
N PHE A 105 8.67 -5.35 -7.18
CA PHE A 105 7.80 -4.49 -8.01
C PHE A 105 8.64 -3.37 -8.63
N THR A 106 8.54 -3.18 -9.95
CA THR A 106 9.30 -2.15 -10.67
C THR A 106 8.65 -0.77 -10.59
N HIS A 107 7.32 -0.73 -10.41
CA HIS A 107 6.59 0.53 -10.28
C HIS A 107 5.74 0.56 -9.01
N CYS A 108 5.86 1.67 -8.28
CA CYS A 108 5.13 1.97 -7.05
C CYS A 108 4.52 3.36 -7.19
N LYS A 109 3.27 3.42 -7.69
CA LYS A 109 2.63 4.70 -8.03
C LYS A 109 1.58 5.09 -7.02
N PHE A 110 1.70 6.30 -6.47
CA PHE A 110 0.70 6.92 -5.61
C PHE A 110 -0.31 7.73 -6.43
N VAL A 111 -1.58 7.32 -6.46
CA VAL A 111 -2.56 7.86 -7.44
C VAL A 111 -3.40 9.03 -6.89
N CYS A 112 -3.97 8.92 -5.69
CA CYS A 112 -4.73 10.02 -5.09
C CYS A 112 -4.73 9.97 -3.56
N GLN A 113 -5.04 11.10 -2.93
CA GLN A 113 -5.25 11.22 -1.49
C GLN A 113 -6.74 11.41 -1.21
N ALA A 114 -7.33 10.52 -0.42
CA ALA A 114 -8.68 10.66 0.14
C ALA A 114 -8.62 10.72 1.66
N TYR A 115 -9.41 11.61 2.26
CA TYR A 115 -9.30 11.97 3.68
C TYR A 115 -10.45 11.44 4.57
N HIS A 116 -11.52 10.87 4.01
CA HIS A 116 -12.75 10.50 4.75
C HIS A 116 -13.24 9.07 4.47
N CYS A 117 -12.35 8.08 4.58
CA CYS A 117 -12.68 6.66 4.34
C CYS A 117 -12.24 5.79 5.51
#